data_AF-U5HJM4-F1
#
_entry.id   AF-U5HJM4-F1
#
_cell.length_a   1.000
_cell.length_b   1.000
_cell.length_c   1.000
_cell.angle_alpha   90.00
_cell.angle_beta   90.00
_cell.angle_gamma   90.00
#
_symmetry.space_group_name_H-M   'P 1'
#
loop_
_entity.id
_entity.type
_entity.pdbx_description
1 polymer ?
#
loop_
_entity_poly.entity_id
_entity_poly.type
_entity_poly.pdbx_seq_one_letter_code
_entity_poly.pdbx_strand_id
1 'polypeptide(L)'
;MSDDTLKSSTLAVPPPHPPTQVAAFAASDLLRDTNGYQDWVLTLCSRLPSDVIDYLQSGVPSSSWPPSYVLLWDHYACALICAAVDPWMVLPGLSQYFGDPHSRHKIWVALRMQYGAVSAVNLLPVISQLFSPNPMPNTADEFLQFRNQSENDSRLL
;
A
#
# COMPACT_ATOMS: atom_id res chain seq x y z
N MET A 1 18.26 -43.10 -42.41
CA MET A 1 18.92 -41.82 -42.12
C MET A 1 18.09 -40.72 -42.74
N SER A 2 17.36 -39.97 -41.92
CA SER A 2 17.01 -38.57 -42.15
C SER A 2 16.73 -37.98 -40.77
N ASP A 3 17.67 -37.14 -40.36
CA ASP A 3 17.76 -36.39 -39.11
C ASP A 3 16.81 -35.21 -39.07
N ASP A 4 16.45 -34.82 -37.84
CA ASP A 4 16.17 -33.49 -37.31
C ASP A 4 15.38 -32.48 -38.18
N THR A 5 14.34 -31.80 -37.69
CA THR A 5 14.35 -31.06 -36.42
C THR A 5 12.90 -30.71 -36.08
N LEU A 6 12.38 -31.23 -34.98
CA LEU A 6 11.17 -30.70 -34.36
C LEU A 6 11.49 -29.27 -33.88
N LYS A 7 11.09 -28.26 -34.67
CA LYS A 7 11.02 -26.88 -34.20
C LYS A 7 9.98 -26.84 -33.08
N SER A 8 10.46 -27.01 -31.85
CA SER A 8 9.75 -26.64 -30.63
C SER A 8 9.41 -25.15 -30.75
N SER A 9 8.21 -24.86 -31.22
CA SER A 9 7.66 -23.52 -31.28
C SER A 9 7.31 -23.16 -29.84
N THR A 10 8.31 -22.71 -29.07
CA THR A 10 8.12 -22.10 -27.76
C THR A 10 7.11 -20.98 -27.96
N LEU A 11 5.88 -21.21 -27.49
CA LEU A 11 4.79 -20.26 -27.49
C LEU A 11 5.29 -19.06 -26.69
N ALA A 12 5.71 -18.01 -27.38
CA ALA A 12 6.17 -16.79 -26.74
C ALA A 12 5.01 -16.22 -25.93
N VAL A 13 5.09 -16.35 -24.60
CA VAL A 13 4.12 -15.74 -23.69
C VAL A 13 4.12 -14.25 -24.00
N PRO A 14 2.96 -13.64 -24.31
CA PRO A 14 2.90 -12.23 -24.62
C PRO A 14 3.46 -11.43 -23.43
N PRO A 15 4.23 -10.37 -23.70
CA PRO A 15 4.77 -9.52 -22.65
C PRO A 15 3.67 -9.08 -21.67
N PRO A 16 3.92 -9.09 -20.35
CA PRO A 16 2.91 -8.75 -19.36
C PRO A 16 2.47 -7.30 -19.57
N HIS A 17 1.18 -7.15 -19.87
CA HIS A 17 0.51 -5.87 -20.08
C HIS A 17 -0.22 -5.48 -18.79
N PRO A 18 -0.29 -4.19 -18.43
CA PRO A 18 -1.08 -3.77 -17.29
C PRO A 18 -2.56 -4.13 -17.49
N PRO A 19 -3.29 -4.51 -16.44
CA PRO A 19 -4.72 -4.73 -16.52
C PRO A 19 -5.44 -3.49 -17.08
N THR A 20 -6.41 -3.71 -17.97
CA THR A 20 -7.22 -2.61 -18.54
C THR A 20 -8.14 -1.97 -17.50
N GLN A 21 -8.51 -2.72 -16.46
CA GLN A 21 -9.37 -2.26 -15.38
C GLN A 21 -8.53 -1.87 -14.16
N VAL A 22 -8.86 -0.70 -13.60
CA VAL A 22 -8.33 -0.21 -12.34
C VAL A 22 -9.13 -0.84 -11.22
N ALA A 23 -8.46 -1.30 -10.16
CA ALA A 23 -9.15 -1.83 -8.99
C ALA A 23 -10.10 -0.78 -8.40
N ALA A 24 -11.35 -1.18 -8.14
CA ALA A 24 -12.34 -0.32 -7.51
C ALA A 24 -12.22 -0.40 -5.99
N PHE A 25 -12.05 0.74 -5.33
CA PHE A 25 -12.01 0.83 -3.86
C PHE A 25 -13.38 1.14 -3.28
N ALA A 26 -13.73 0.48 -2.18
CA ALA A 26 -14.92 0.88 -1.44
C ALA A 26 -14.66 2.23 -0.75
N ALA A 27 -15.72 2.98 -0.43
CA ALA A 27 -15.55 4.26 0.23
C ALA A 27 -14.80 4.13 1.57
N SER A 28 -14.95 3.00 2.28
CA SER A 28 -14.22 2.67 3.52
C SER A 28 -12.72 2.50 3.33
N ASP A 29 -12.29 2.16 2.12
CA ASP A 29 -10.91 1.78 1.79
C ASP A 29 -10.09 2.99 1.31
N LEU A 30 -10.73 4.16 1.17
CA LEU A 30 -10.07 5.37 0.67
C LEU A 30 -9.26 6.04 1.77
N LEU A 31 -8.04 6.45 1.44
CA LEU A 31 -7.27 7.31 2.33
C LEU A 31 -7.98 8.67 2.47
N ARG A 32 -8.28 9.06 3.71
CA ARG A 32 -8.95 10.32 4.05
C ARG A 32 -8.15 11.16 5.04
N ASP A 33 -7.54 10.48 6.01
CA ASP A 33 -6.85 11.10 7.13
C ASP A 33 -5.65 10.23 7.58
N THR A 34 -4.94 10.73 8.58
CA THR A 34 -3.76 10.09 9.16
C THR A 34 -4.07 8.80 9.92
N ASN A 35 -5.29 8.68 10.48
CA ASN A 35 -5.66 7.55 11.34
C ASN A 35 -5.88 6.29 10.50
N GLY A 36 -6.46 6.45 9.30
CA GLY A 36 -6.68 5.35 8.36
C GLY A 36 -5.45 4.97 7.52
N TYR A 37 -4.28 5.62 7.67
CA TYR A 37 -3.16 5.40 6.76
C TYR A 37 -2.63 3.96 6.79
N GLN A 38 -2.50 3.35 7.97
CA GLN A 38 -1.99 1.97 8.07
C GLN A 38 -2.95 0.95 7.45
N ASP A 39 -4.24 1.08 7.74
CA ASP A 39 -5.28 0.23 7.14
C ASP A 39 -5.36 0.43 5.62
N TRP A 40 -5.18 1.66 5.14
CA TRP A 40 -5.09 1.97 3.73
C TRP A 40 -3.89 1.29 3.06
N VAL A 41 -2.69 1.33 3.67
CA VAL A 41 -1.51 0.63 3.15
C VAL A 41 -1.75 -0.88 3.08
N LEU A 42 -2.33 -1.49 4.13
CA LEU A 42 -2.67 -2.91 4.14
C LEU A 42 -3.69 -3.25 3.05
N THR A 43 -4.69 -2.40 2.85
CA THR A 43 -5.68 -2.56 1.80
C THR A 43 -5.04 -2.51 0.41
N LEU A 44 -4.11 -1.58 0.18
CA LEU A 44 -3.35 -1.54 -1.07
C LEU A 44 -2.50 -2.79 -1.27
N CYS A 45 -1.74 -3.21 -0.27
CA CYS A 45 -0.89 -4.41 -0.35
C CYS A 45 -1.69 -5.70 -0.60
N SER A 46 -2.94 -5.77 -0.15
CA SER A 46 -3.81 -6.94 -0.38
C SER A 46 -4.50 -6.95 -1.74
N ARG A 47 -4.73 -5.77 -2.35
CA ARG A 47 -5.52 -5.63 -3.58
C ARG A 47 -4.70 -5.39 -4.83
N LEU A 48 -3.49 -4.85 -4.71
CA LEU A 48 -2.62 -4.55 -5.85
C LEU A 48 -1.58 -5.65 -6.08
N PRO A 49 -1.12 -5.83 -7.33
CA PRO A 49 0.05 -6.66 -7.61
C PRO A 49 1.29 -6.13 -6.86
N SER A 50 2.11 -7.03 -6.33
CA SER A 50 3.37 -6.71 -5.63
C SER A 50 4.26 -5.78 -6.45
N ASP A 51 4.42 -6.06 -7.75
CA ASP A 51 5.28 -5.29 -8.65
C ASP A 51 4.86 -3.82 -8.76
N VAL A 52 3.55 -3.55 -8.65
CA VAL A 52 3.02 -2.19 -8.68
C VAL A 52 3.27 -1.49 -7.34
N ILE A 53 3.08 -2.20 -6.22
CA ILE A 53 3.39 -1.68 -4.89
C ILE A 53 4.87 -1.35 -4.78
N ASP A 54 5.75 -2.26 -5.21
CA ASP A 54 7.20 -2.06 -5.19
C ASP A 54 7.61 -0.88 -6.08
N TYR A 55 6.99 -0.72 -7.25
CA TYR A 55 7.19 0.46 -8.10
C TYR A 55 6.77 1.75 -7.40
N LEU A 56 5.60 1.80 -6.77
CA LEU A 56 5.15 2.98 -6.03
C LEU A 56 6.10 3.33 -4.88
N GLN A 57 6.60 2.33 -4.17
CA GLN A 57 7.50 2.52 -3.03
C GLN A 57 8.92 2.91 -3.41
N SER A 58 9.48 2.32 -4.47
CA SER A 58 10.88 2.50 -4.87
C SER A 58 11.08 3.50 -6.00
N GLY A 59 10.06 3.74 -6.82
CA GLY A 59 10.15 4.48 -8.08
C GLY A 59 10.90 3.74 -9.20
N VAL A 60 11.31 2.49 -8.97
CA VAL A 60 12.03 1.68 -9.94
C VAL A 60 11.06 0.73 -10.64
N PRO A 61 10.93 0.79 -11.98
CA PRO A 61 10.08 -0.15 -12.71
C PRO A 61 10.49 -1.60 -12.46
N SER A 62 9.50 -2.49 -12.31
CA SER A 62 9.78 -3.91 -12.10
C SER A 62 10.51 -4.51 -13.32
N SER A 63 11.42 -5.44 -13.06
CA SER A 63 12.08 -6.22 -14.12
C SER A 63 11.10 -7.05 -14.96
N SER A 64 9.89 -7.30 -14.44
CA SER A 64 8.80 -7.96 -15.17
C SER A 64 8.17 -7.06 -16.22
N TRP A 65 8.36 -5.73 -16.16
CA TRP A 65 7.72 -4.76 -17.05
C TRP A 65 8.59 -4.53 -18.30
N PRO A 66 8.09 -4.81 -19.50
CA PRO A 66 8.82 -4.55 -20.73
C PRO A 66 9.08 -3.03 -20.87
N PRO A 67 10.27 -2.60 -21.33
CA PRO A 67 10.61 -1.18 -21.45
C PRO A 67 9.60 -0.36 -22.28
N SER A 68 9.01 -0.96 -23.31
CA SER A 68 7.98 -0.35 -24.15
C SER A 68 6.66 -0.10 -23.44
N TYR A 69 6.38 -0.79 -22.33
CA TYR A 69 5.15 -0.67 -21.56
C TYR A 69 5.33 0.05 -20.22
N VAL A 70 6.54 0.51 -19.87
CA VAL A 70 6.80 1.21 -18.60
C VAL A 70 5.89 2.43 -18.43
N LEU A 71 5.68 3.22 -19.48
CA LEU A 71 4.79 4.37 -19.44
C LEU A 71 3.33 3.95 -19.18
N LEU A 72 2.90 2.83 -19.74
CA LEU A 72 1.55 2.33 -19.53
C LEU A 72 1.35 1.79 -18.12
N TRP A 73 2.36 1.10 -17.57
CA TRP A 73 2.39 0.69 -16.17
C TRP A 73 2.45 1.91 -15.22
N ASP A 74 3.14 2.99 -15.58
CA ASP A 74 3.14 4.24 -14.83
C ASP A 74 1.73 4.87 -14.75
N HIS A 75 1.03 4.95 -15.88
CA HIS A 75 -0.35 5.43 -15.92
C HIS A 75 -1.29 4.52 -15.12
N TYR A 76 -1.10 3.21 -15.22
CA TYR A 76 -1.88 2.24 -14.44
C TYR A 76 -1.67 2.41 -12.93
N ALA A 77 -0.42 2.52 -12.48
CA ALA A 77 -0.08 2.78 -11.08
C ALA A 77 -0.66 4.13 -10.60
N CYS A 78 -0.66 5.15 -11.45
CA CYS A 78 -1.34 6.42 -11.17
C CYS A 78 -2.84 6.25 -10.95
N ALA A 79 -3.49 5.53 -11.86
CA ALA A 79 -4.93 5.37 -11.78
C ALA A 79 -5.31 4.59 -10.52
N LEU A 80 -4.53 3.59 -10.13
CA LEU A 80 -4.71 2.84 -8.89
C LEU A 80 -4.55 3.73 -7.65
N ILE A 81 -3.48 4.50 -7.54
CA ILE A 81 -3.26 5.35 -6.36
C ILE A 81 -4.31 6.45 -6.28
N CYS A 82 -4.74 7.02 -7.40
CA CYS A 82 -5.83 8.00 -7.45
C CYS A 82 -7.18 7.39 -7.09
N ALA A 83 -7.45 6.14 -7.49
CA ALA A 83 -8.68 5.44 -7.13
C ALA A 83 -8.74 5.05 -5.65
N ALA A 84 -7.59 4.97 -4.98
CA ALA A 84 -7.46 4.57 -3.59
C ALA A 84 -7.47 5.75 -2.60
N VAL A 85 -7.57 7.00 -3.06
CA VAL A 85 -7.58 8.18 -2.19
C VAL A 85 -8.90 8.91 -2.28
N ASP A 86 -9.26 9.64 -1.22
CA ASP A 86 -10.46 10.46 -1.23
C ASP A 86 -10.34 11.60 -2.24
N PRO A 87 -11.30 11.73 -3.19
CA PRO A 87 -11.22 12.70 -4.26
C PRO A 87 -11.39 14.16 -3.80
N TRP A 88 -11.94 14.38 -2.61
CA TRP A 88 -12.22 15.72 -2.08
C TRP A 88 -11.17 16.16 -1.07
N MET A 89 -10.69 15.24 -0.23
CA MET A 89 -9.79 15.55 0.87
C MET A 89 -8.31 15.38 0.50
N VAL A 90 -7.98 14.40 -0.34
CA VAL A 90 -6.58 13.99 -0.59
C VAL A 90 -6.16 14.35 -2.01
N LEU A 91 -6.99 14.03 -3.01
CA LEU A 91 -6.65 14.19 -4.42
C LEU A 91 -6.26 15.63 -4.84
N PRO A 92 -6.89 16.72 -4.33
CA PRO A 92 -6.49 18.09 -4.67
C PRO A 92 -5.04 18.40 -4.28
N GLY A 93 -4.55 17.85 -3.17
CA GLY A 93 -3.17 17.99 -2.70
C GLY A 93 -2.14 17.26 -3.56
N LEU A 94 -2.59 16.35 -4.42
CA LEU A 94 -1.73 15.59 -5.33
C LEU A 94 -1.58 16.22 -6.72
N SER A 95 -2.38 17.26 -7.02
CA SER A 95 -2.45 17.89 -8.34
C SER A 95 -1.09 18.31 -8.92
N GLN A 96 -0.19 18.80 -8.06
CA GLN A 96 1.16 19.23 -8.42
C GLN A 96 2.06 18.11 -8.98
N TYR A 97 1.73 16.84 -8.73
CA TYR A 97 2.53 15.71 -9.17
C TYR A 97 2.07 15.15 -10.52
N PHE A 98 0.88 15.46 -11.03
CA PHE A 98 0.35 14.83 -12.24
C PHE A 98 1.10 15.21 -13.53
N GLY A 99 1.78 16.36 -13.55
CA GLY A 99 2.54 16.84 -14.71
C GLY A 99 3.94 16.26 -14.87
N ASP A 100 4.45 15.53 -13.88
CA ASP A 100 5.84 15.05 -13.86
C ASP A 100 5.91 13.55 -14.21
N PRO A 101 6.64 13.15 -15.26
CA PRO A 101 6.86 11.73 -15.57
C PRO A 101 7.61 11.05 -14.40
N HIS A 102 7.18 9.84 -14.02
CA HIS A 102 7.65 9.09 -12.84
C HIS A 102 7.26 9.67 -11.47
N SER A 103 6.27 10.56 -11.42
CA SER A 103 5.81 11.14 -10.16
C SER A 103 5.04 10.19 -9.24
N ARG A 104 4.75 8.94 -9.65
CA ARG A 104 3.95 8.00 -8.82
C ARG A 104 4.63 7.67 -7.51
N HIS A 105 5.94 7.52 -7.57
CA HIS A 105 6.76 7.42 -6.37
C HIS A 105 6.70 8.69 -5.53
N LYS A 106 6.76 9.87 -6.15
CA LYS A 106 6.63 11.16 -5.44
C LYS A 106 5.26 11.32 -4.78
N ILE A 107 4.19 10.87 -5.44
CA ILE A 107 2.82 10.83 -4.90
C ILE A 107 2.79 9.89 -3.69
N TRP A 108 3.32 8.68 -3.81
CA TRP A 108 3.40 7.73 -2.71
C TRP A 108 4.16 8.30 -1.50
N VAL A 109 5.32 8.92 -1.75
CA VAL A 109 6.12 9.58 -0.70
C VAL A 109 5.35 10.74 -0.07
N ALA A 110 4.70 11.58 -0.87
CA ALA A 110 3.89 12.69 -0.34
C ALA A 110 2.76 12.19 0.56
N LEU A 111 2.04 11.15 0.14
CA LEU A 111 1.00 10.51 0.94
C LEU A 111 1.56 9.92 2.23
N ARG A 112 2.70 9.24 2.17
CA ARG A 112 3.40 8.73 3.36
C ARG A 112 3.81 9.85 4.31
N MET A 113 4.33 10.95 3.80
CA MET A 113 4.81 12.07 4.63
C MET A 113 3.66 12.84 5.26
N GLN A 114 2.54 12.98 4.56
CA GLN A 114 1.37 13.72 5.06
C GLN A 114 0.49 12.89 5.99
N TYR A 115 0.26 11.62 5.66
CA TYR A 115 -0.71 10.77 6.35
C TYR A 115 -0.04 9.65 7.16
N GLY A 116 1.13 9.20 6.74
CA GLY A 116 1.87 8.11 7.38
C GLY A 116 2.87 8.55 8.44
N ALA A 117 3.05 9.87 8.65
CA ALA A 117 3.83 10.38 9.76
C ALA A 117 3.08 10.13 11.07
N VAL A 118 3.24 8.92 11.62
CA VAL A 118 2.91 8.70 13.02
C VAL A 118 3.92 9.53 13.81
N SER A 119 3.47 10.67 14.34
CA SER A 119 4.29 11.45 15.26
C SER A 119 4.84 10.51 16.31
N ALA A 120 6.15 10.52 16.57
CA ALA A 120 6.74 9.71 17.64
C ALA A 120 6.03 9.96 18.98
N VAL A 121 5.44 11.14 19.15
CA VAL A 121 4.57 11.52 20.27
C VAL A 121 3.28 10.70 20.33
N ASN A 122 2.67 10.36 19.20
CA ASN A 122 1.47 9.51 19.13
C ASN A 122 1.80 8.04 19.42
N LEU A 123 3.06 7.63 19.30
CA LEU A 123 3.53 6.31 19.73
C LEU A 123 3.91 6.27 21.21
N LEU A 124 4.12 7.41 21.87
CA LEU A 124 4.47 7.43 23.29
C LEU A 124 3.46 6.71 24.19
N PRO A 125 2.13 6.84 24.01
CA PRO A 125 1.17 6.08 24.82
C PRO A 125 1.31 4.57 24.61
N VAL A 126 1.48 4.13 23.37
CA VAL A 126 1.63 2.70 23.02
C VAL A 126 2.95 2.14 23.57
N ILE A 127 4.06 2.87 23.36
CA ILE A 127 5.37 2.53 23.91
C ILE A 127 5.31 2.52 25.44
N SER A 128 4.72 3.54 26.06
CA SER A 128 4.55 3.62 27.51
C SER A 128 3.71 2.47 28.03
N GLN A 129 2.66 2.03 27.33
CA GLN A 129 1.83 0.90 27.72
C GLN A 129 2.57 -0.44 27.55
N LEU A 130 3.34 -0.61 26.47
CA LEU A 130 4.15 -1.81 26.21
C LEU A 130 5.27 -1.99 27.25
N PHE A 131 5.89 -0.88 27.66
CA PHE A 131 6.92 -0.85 28.70
C PHE A 131 6.38 -0.51 30.09
N SER A 132 5.06 -0.44 30.25
CA SER A 132 4.47 -0.26 31.58
C SER A 132 4.72 -1.53 32.39
N PRO A 133 5.18 -1.41 33.65
CA PRO A 133 5.36 -2.53 34.55
C PRO A 133 4.01 -2.98 35.10
N ASN A 134 3.00 -3.19 34.24
CA ASN A 134 1.81 -3.89 34.67
C ASN A 134 2.27 -5.31 35.01
N PRO A 135 2.10 -5.76 36.27
CA PRO A 135 2.49 -7.11 36.63
C PRO A 135 1.77 -8.06 35.69
N MET A 136 2.54 -8.95 35.06
CA MET A 136 1.99 -9.97 34.20
C MET A 136 0.92 -10.72 35.00
N PRO A 137 -0.34 -10.79 34.52
CA PRO A 137 -1.43 -11.34 35.31
C PRO A 137 -1.13 -12.79 35.65
N ASN A 138 -1.22 -13.12 36.94
CA ASN A 138 -0.80 -14.41 37.48
C ASN A 138 -1.91 -15.45 37.35
N THR A 139 -3.12 -14.99 37.03
CA THR A 139 -4.35 -15.77 36.96
C THR A 139 -5.12 -15.48 35.68
N ALA A 140 -5.96 -16.42 35.26
CA ALA A 140 -6.74 -16.32 34.03
C ALA A 140 -7.72 -15.13 34.05
N ASP A 141 -8.33 -14.83 35.21
CA ASP A 141 -9.27 -13.71 35.36
C ASP A 141 -8.57 -12.35 35.26
N GLU A 142 -7.36 -12.21 35.82
CA GLU A 142 -6.55 -11.00 35.68
C GLU A 142 -6.09 -10.78 34.22
N PHE A 143 -5.82 -11.87 33.48
CA PHE A 143 -5.49 -11.78 32.06
C PHE A 143 -6.66 -11.29 31.22
N LEU A 144 -7.87 -11.76 31.52
CA LEU A 144 -9.09 -11.29 30.84
C LEU A 144 -9.37 -9.81 31.16
N GLN A 145 -9.15 -9.37 32.40
CA GLN A 145 -9.26 -7.95 32.76
C GLN A 145 -8.23 -7.08 32.05
N PHE A 146 -6.95 -7.49 32.03
CA PHE A 146 -5.90 -6.79 31.30
C PHE A 146 -6.24 -6.65 29.81
N ARG A 147 -6.69 -7.74 29.18
CA ARG A 147 -7.09 -7.73 27.77
C ARG A 147 -8.27 -6.77 27.52
N ASN A 148 -9.31 -6.85 28.34
CA ASN A 148 -10.49 -5.98 28.20
C ASN A 148 -10.14 -4.50 28.42
N GLN A 149 -9.24 -4.19 29.36
CA GLN A 149 -8.72 -2.85 29.57
C GLN A 149 -7.97 -2.34 28.34
N SER A 150 -7.08 -3.17 27.76
CA SER A 150 -6.34 -2.81 26.55
C SER A 150 -7.25 -2.57 25.33
N GLU A 151 -8.28 -3.39 25.13
CA GLU A 151 -9.27 -3.21 24.05
C GLU A 151 -10.13 -1.94 24.26
N ASN A 152 -10.44 -1.57 25.50
CA ASN A 152 -11.18 -0.34 25.80
C ASN A 152 -10.32 0.91 25.63
N ASP A 153 -9.06 0.89 26.07
CA ASP A 153 -8.16 2.02 25.93
C ASP A 153 -7.83 2.28 24.44
N SER A 154 -7.78 1.22 23.63
CA SER A 154 -7.61 1.31 22.16
C SER A 154 -8.80 1.94 21.43
N ARG A 155 -9.99 2.02 22.07
CA ARG A 155 -11.20 2.63 21.50
C ARG A 155 -11.36 4.11 21.86
N LEU A 156 -10.56 4.61 22.80
CA LEU A 156 -10.60 5.98 23.31
C LEU A 156 -9.51 6.88 22.69
N LEU A 157 -8.61 6.30 21.89
CA LEU A 157 -7.62 6.98 21.04
C LEU A 157 -8.13 7.06 19.60
#